data_AF-A0A9E3BSK5-F1
#
_entry.id   AF-A0A9E3BSK5-F1
#
_cell.length_a   1.000
_cell.length_b   1.000
_cell.length_c   1.000
_cell.angle_alpha   90.00
_cell.angle_beta   90.00
_cell.angle_gamma   90.00
#
_symmetry.space_group_name_H-M   'P 1'
#
loop_
_entity.id
_entity.type
_entity.pdbx_description
1 polymer ?
#
loop_
_entity_poly.entity_id
_entity_poly.type
_entity_poly.pdbx_seq_one_letter_code
_entity_poly.pdbx_strand_id
1 'polypeptide(L)'
;MEMQDRLSQLSPERRRLLQKILLERVSAKQAPQGIPRRSGEGAPPLSFAQQRLWLVDQLDPGGVAYNMRFPLRLRGALDAGVLRRA
;
A
#
# COMPACT_ATOMS: atom_id res chain seq x y z
N MET A 1 -4.28 37.12 17.34
CA MET A 1 -3.32 37.25 18.47
C MET A 1 -3.64 36.21 19.56
N GLU A 2 -4.04 34.98 19.20
CA GLU A 2 -4.84 34.09 20.10
C GLU A 2 -4.12 32.79 20.53
N MET A 3 -3.03 32.39 19.87
CA MET A 3 -2.29 31.16 20.22
C MET A 3 -1.27 31.35 21.34
N GLN A 4 -0.60 32.52 21.40
CA GLN A 4 0.42 32.79 22.42
C GLN A 4 -0.19 32.91 23.82
N ASP A 5 -1.43 33.42 23.89
CA ASP A 5 -2.16 33.64 25.14
C ASP A 5 -2.74 32.34 25.74
N ARG A 6 -3.03 31.35 24.90
CA ARG A 6 -3.43 30.00 25.34
C ARG A 6 -2.22 29.16 25.77
N LEU A 7 -1.04 29.46 25.22
CA LEU A 7 0.22 28.81 25.59
C LEU A 7 0.73 29.29 26.95
N SER A 8 0.46 30.54 27.34
CA SER A 8 0.87 31.12 28.64
C SER A 8 0.08 30.55 29.82
N GLN A 9 -1.19 30.16 29.63
CA GLN A 9 -2.04 29.51 30.65
C GLN A 9 -1.67 28.04 30.98
N LEU A 10 -0.75 27.43 30.25
CA LEU A 10 -0.32 26.05 30.50
C LEU A 10 0.74 26.00 31.61
N SER A 11 0.59 25.05 32.53
CA SER A 11 1.64 24.73 33.50
C SER A 11 2.93 24.26 32.79
N PRO A 12 4.12 24.44 33.41
CA PRO A 12 5.40 24.09 32.80
C PRO A 12 5.46 22.63 32.31
N GLU A 13 4.88 21.71 33.08
CA GLU A 13 4.73 20.28 32.77
C GLU A 13 3.96 20.04 31.47
N ARG A 14 2.79 20.68 31.32
CA ARG A 14 1.95 20.53 30.13
C ARG A 14 2.60 21.14 28.89
N ARG A 15 3.32 22.25 29.05
CA ARG A 15 4.07 22.88 27.96
C ARG A 15 5.20 21.96 27.48
N ARG A 16 5.94 21.32 28.39
CA ARG A 16 6.99 20.33 28.05
C ARG A 16 6.42 19.13 27.31
N LEU A 17 5.29 18.58 27.78
CA LEU A 17 4.64 17.45 27.12
C LEU A 17 4.17 17.82 25.71
N LEU A 18 3.56 19.00 25.55
CA LEU A 18 3.15 19.51 24.25
C LEU A 18 4.36 19.69 23.32
N GLN A 19 5.47 20.22 23.83
CA GLN A 19 6.69 20.42 23.05
C GLN A 19 7.30 19.09 22.60
N LYS A 20 7.29 18.06 23.47
CA LYS A 20 7.71 16.70 23.13
C LYS A 20 6.83 16.09 22.03
N ILE A 21 5.50 16.20 22.16
CA ILE A 21 4.54 15.68 21.16
C ILE A 21 4.69 16.41 19.82
N LEU A 22 4.93 17.73 19.84
CA LEU A 22 5.13 18.52 18.63
C LEU A 22 6.44 18.15 17.93
N LEU A 23 7.53 17.95 18.68
CA LEU A 23 8.81 17.46 18.14
C LEU A 23 8.64 16.09 17.48
N GLU A 24 8.00 15.13 18.15
CA GLU A 24 7.73 13.79 17.61
C GLU A 24 6.85 13.84 16.35
N ARG A 25 5.81 14.69 16.34
CA ARG A 25 4.93 14.85 15.16
C ARG A 25 5.62 15.52 13.99
N VAL A 26 6.48 16.51 14.24
CA VAL A 26 7.28 17.15 13.17
C VAL A 26 8.24 16.13 12.55
N SER A 27 8.90 15.29 13.35
CA SER A 27 9.72 14.19 12.85
C SER A 27 8.92 13.14 12.08
N ALA A 28 7.73 12.74 12.57
CA ALA A 28 6.86 11.80 11.86
C ALA A 28 6.32 12.36 10.53
N LYS A 29 6.10 13.68 10.43
CA LYS A 29 5.68 14.36 9.19
C LYS A 29 6.81 14.44 8.15
N GLN A 30 8.07 14.35 8.59
CA GLN A 30 9.26 14.31 7.72
C GLN A 30 9.63 12.90 7.26
N ALA A 31 9.01 11.85 7.81
CA ALA A 31 9.15 10.51 7.27
C ALA A 31 8.54 10.47 5.85
N PRO A 32 9.18 9.79 4.88
CA PRO A 32 8.67 9.69 3.53
C PRO A 32 7.24 9.12 3.56
N GLN A 33 6.29 9.90 3.07
CA GLN A 33 4.84 9.58 3.01
C GLN A 33 4.52 8.53 1.91
N GLY A 34 5.47 7.68 1.55
CA GLY A 34 5.36 6.74 0.45
C GLY A 34 5.63 5.32 0.90
N ILE A 35 5.01 4.36 0.22
CA ILE A 35 5.38 2.95 0.35
C ILE A 35 6.87 2.84 -0.06
N PRO A 36 7.78 2.45 0.85
CA PRO A 36 9.19 2.41 0.55
C PRO A 36 9.44 1.36 -0.55
N ARG A 37 10.40 1.65 -1.45
CA ARG A 37 10.86 0.64 -2.39
C ARG A 37 11.44 -0.54 -1.60
N ARG A 38 11.09 -1.76 -2.01
CA ARG A 38 11.67 -2.98 -1.44
C ARG A 38 13.16 -3.02 -1.75
N SER A 39 13.98 -3.22 -0.72
CA SER A 39 15.45 -3.23 -0.80
C SER A 39 16.06 -4.61 -1.07
N GLY A 40 15.24 -5.66 -1.20
CA GLY A 40 15.71 -7.05 -1.29
C GLY A 40 15.81 -7.55 -2.73
N GLU A 41 16.92 -8.20 -3.03
CA GLU A 41 17.06 -9.07 -4.21
C GLU A 41 16.27 -10.38 -3.96
N GLY A 42 15.54 -10.85 -4.98
CA GLY A 42 14.76 -12.09 -4.93
C GLY A 42 13.23 -11.92 -4.92
N ALA A 43 12.51 -13.04 -5.06
CA ALA A 43 11.05 -13.04 -5.15
C ALA A 43 10.41 -12.49 -3.86
N PRO A 44 9.33 -11.70 -3.95
CA PRO A 44 8.59 -11.27 -2.77
C PRO A 44 7.89 -12.46 -2.11
N PRO A 45 7.72 -12.44 -0.79
CA PRO A 45 6.89 -13.45 -0.14
C PRO A 45 5.46 -13.33 -0.66
N LEU A 46 4.83 -14.49 -0.89
CA LEU A 46 3.42 -14.54 -1.25
C LEU A 46 2.57 -14.02 -0.09
N SER A 47 1.54 -13.24 -0.40
CA SER A 47 0.48 -12.96 0.57
C SER A 47 -0.23 -14.24 0.97
N PHE A 48 -0.91 -14.24 2.13
CA PHE A 48 -1.67 -15.41 2.58
C PHE A 48 -2.69 -15.90 1.53
N ALA A 49 -3.37 -14.98 0.85
CA ALA A 49 -4.30 -15.32 -0.22
C ALA A 49 -3.61 -15.99 -1.42
N GLN A 50 -2.41 -15.52 -1.80
CA GLN A 50 -1.61 -16.14 -2.86
C GLN A 50 -1.10 -17.53 -2.46
N GLN A 51 -0.66 -17.72 -1.21
CA GLN A 51 -0.26 -19.04 -0.70
C GLN A 51 -1.40 -20.05 -0.74
N ARG A 52 -2.62 -19.61 -0.37
CA ARG A 52 -3.82 -20.46 -0.44
C ARG A 52 -4.12 -20.90 -1.87
N LEU A 53 -4.07 -19.97 -2.83
CA LEU A 53 -4.30 -20.30 -4.24
C LEU A 53 -3.23 -21.26 -4.78
N TRP A 54 -1.96 -21.04 -4.43
CA TRP A 54 -0.87 -21.94 -4.78
C TRP A 54 -1.09 -23.34 -4.22
N LEU A 55 -1.47 -23.46 -2.93
CA LEU A 55 -1.76 -24.76 -2.33
C LEU A 55 -2.90 -25.49 -3.03
N VAL A 56 -3.97 -24.77 -3.40
CA VAL A 56 -5.10 -25.37 -4.13
C VAL A 56 -4.64 -25.94 -5.48
N ASP A 57 -3.83 -25.19 -6.23
CA ASP A 57 -3.28 -25.66 -7.52
C ASP A 57 -2.41 -26.93 -7.37
N GLN A 58 -1.65 -27.04 -6.27
CA GLN A 58 -0.87 -28.25 -5.99
C GLN A 58 -1.75 -29.45 -5.60
N LEU A 59 -2.90 -29.22 -4.98
CA LEU A 59 -3.84 -30.29 -4.60
C LEU A 59 -4.65 -30.82 -5.79
N ASP A 60 -4.96 -29.97 -6.76
CA ASP A 60 -5.71 -30.33 -7.98
C ASP A 60 -5.06 -29.73 -9.24
N PRO A 61 -3.93 -30.30 -9.72
CA PRO A 61 -3.23 -29.78 -10.88
C PRO A 61 -4.10 -29.81 -12.13
N GLY A 62 -4.23 -28.65 -12.80
CA GLY A 62 -5.10 -28.48 -13.96
C GLY A 62 -6.55 -28.15 -13.64
N GLY A 63 -6.90 -28.05 -12.35
CA GLY A 63 -8.19 -27.53 -11.91
C GLY A 63 -8.44 -26.09 -12.38
N VAL A 64 -9.68 -25.78 -12.77
CA VAL A 64 -10.05 -24.47 -13.32
C VAL A 64 -10.91 -23.64 -12.38
N ALA A 65 -11.11 -24.10 -11.14
CA ALA A 65 -12.04 -23.51 -10.17
C ALA A 65 -11.73 -22.04 -9.83
N TYR A 66 -10.46 -21.65 -9.93
CA TYR A 66 -10.00 -20.28 -9.63
C TYR A 66 -9.64 -19.46 -10.89
N ASN A 67 -9.93 -19.97 -12.09
CA ASN A 67 -9.76 -19.22 -13.32
C ASN A 67 -10.93 -18.23 -13.51
N MET A 68 -10.63 -16.94 -13.53
CA MET A 68 -11.62 -15.91 -13.87
C MET A 68 -11.64 -15.67 -15.39
N ARG A 69 -12.80 -15.84 -16.01
CA ARG A 69 -12.99 -15.64 -17.46
C ARG A 69 -13.76 -14.34 -17.70
N PHE A 70 -13.21 -13.45 -18.52
CA PHE A 70 -13.85 -12.18 -18.89
C PHE A 70 -13.93 -12.04 -20.40
N PRO A 71 -15.07 -12.41 -21.03
CA PRO A 71 -15.25 -12.22 -22.46
C PRO A 71 -15.44 -10.73 -22.78
N LEU A 72 -14.77 -10.24 -23.82
CA LEU A 72 -14.90 -8.87 -24.32
C LEU A 72 -15.31 -8.88 -25.79
N ARG A 73 -16.32 -8.05 -26.14
CA ARG A 73 -16.73 -7.84 -27.54
C ARG A 73 -16.09 -6.57 -28.09
N LEU A 74 -15.19 -6.72 -29.05
CA LEU A 74 -14.60 -5.62 -29.78
C LEU A 74 -15.39 -5.35 -31.06
N ARG A 75 -15.48 -4.08 -31.48
CA ARG A 75 -16.12 -3.64 -32.72
C ARG A 75 -15.12 -2.85 -33.55
N GLY A 76 -15.10 -3.08 -34.86
CA GLY A 76 -14.16 -2.44 -35.79
C GLY A 76 -13.01 -3.37 -36.20
N ALA A 77 -12.06 -2.82 -36.94
CA ALA A 77 -10.87 -3.55 -37.37
C ALA A 77 -9.96 -3.85 -36.15
N LEU A 78 -9.70 -5.13 -35.92
CA LEU A 78 -8.79 -5.59 -34.88
C LEU A 78 -7.44 -5.98 -35.49
N ASP A 79 -6.37 -5.32 -35.07
CA ASP A 79 -5.01 -5.81 -35.30
C ASP A 79 -4.61 -6.78 -34.18
N ALA A 80 -4.64 -8.08 -34.49
CA ALA A 80 -4.28 -9.14 -33.56
C ALA A 80 -2.79 -9.16 -33.18
N GLY A 81 -1.92 -8.56 -34.01
CA GLY A 81 -0.49 -8.43 -33.73
C GLY A 81 -0.23 -7.35 -32.69
N VAL A 82 -0.93 -6.22 -32.79
CA VAL A 82 -0.88 -5.14 -31.79
C VAL A 82 -1.50 -5.60 -30.46
N LEU A 83 -2.68 -6.22 -30.49
CA LEU A 83 -3.34 -6.70 -29.26
C LEU A 83 -2.47 -7.68 -28.45
N ARG A 84 -1.68 -8.52 -29.12
CA ARG A 84 -0.83 -9.51 -28.43
C ARG A 84 0.39 -8.91 -27.73
N ARG A 85 0.82 -7.71 -28.13
CA ARG A 85 2.01 -7.03 -27.58
C ARG A 85 1.67 -5.92 -26.58
N ALA A 86 0.41 -5.49 -26.53
CA ALA A 86 -0.09 -4.52 -25.56
C ALA A 86 -0.06 -5.10 -24.14
#